data_AF-A0A523RJG9-F1
#
_entry.id   AF-A0A523RJG9-F1
#
_cell.length_a   1.000
_cell.length_b   1.000
_cell.length_c   1.000
_cell.angle_alpha   90.00
_cell.angle_beta   90.00
_cell.angle_gamma   90.00
#
_symmetry.space_group_name_H-M   'P 1'
#
loop_
_entity.id
_entity.type
_entity.pdbx_description
1 polymer ?
#
loop_
_entity_poly.entity_id
_entity_poly.type
_entity_poly.pdbx_seq_one_letter_code
_entity_poly.pdbx_strand_id
1 'polypeptide(L)'
;MMYINMISQLLISEWIWGLTWVFYHNFINILFMLLLLKLFLGIRMVSAVWLSCCAQLTTFLFFNVFVIGVFVLGFGLEYDVLKGWVYIPDKLYATFFLGLIYTLLQSCFFLLINKYYKLHLSWVFVIVLISNSLTALLINLFLPAQL
;
A
#
# COMPACT_ATOMS: atom_id res chain seq x y z
N MET A 1 -18.54 -18.25 5.44
CA MET A 1 -19.02 -16.89 5.82
C MET A 1 -18.13 -16.24 6.86
N MET A 2 -17.78 -16.90 7.97
CA MET A 2 -16.88 -16.36 9.00
C MET A 2 -15.54 -15.82 8.48
N TYR A 3 -14.83 -16.59 7.63
CA TYR A 3 -13.56 -16.14 7.05
C TYR A 3 -13.68 -14.94 6.11
N ILE A 4 -14.77 -14.86 5.33
CA ILE A 4 -15.03 -13.73 4.43
C ILE A 4 -15.24 -12.46 5.27
N ASN A 5 -16.03 -12.55 6.35
CA ASN A 5 -16.25 -11.42 7.25
C ASN A 5 -14.95 -10.98 7.93
N MET A 6 -14.12 -11.91 8.40
CA MET A 6 -12.83 -11.60 9.03
C MET A 6 -11.86 -10.90 8.06
N ILE A 7 -11.71 -11.42 6.83
CA ILE A 7 -10.86 -10.81 5.81
C ILE A 7 -11.39 -9.43 5.41
N SER A 8 -12.71 -9.31 5.26
CA SER A 8 -13.35 -8.04 4.89
C SER A 8 -13.13 -6.98 5.97
N GLN A 9 -13.31 -7.34 7.25
CA GLN A 9 -13.06 -6.43 8.37
C GLN A 9 -11.60 -5.99 8.45
N LEU A 10 -10.66 -6.91 8.23
CA LEU A 10 -9.23 -6.58 8.17
C LEU A 10 -8.95 -5.60 7.03
N LEU A 11 -9.38 -5.88 5.81
CA LEU A 11 -9.12 -5.02 4.66
C LEU A 11 -9.80 -3.64 4.77
N ILE A 12 -11.00 -3.58 5.35
CA ILE A 12 -11.69 -2.31 5.64
C ILE A 12 -10.94 -1.53 6.73
N SER A 13 -10.46 -2.20 7.78
CA SER A 13 -9.67 -1.56 8.84
C SER A 13 -8.35 -0.98 8.27
N GLU A 14 -7.63 -1.77 7.47
CA GLU A 14 -6.42 -1.31 6.77
C GLU A 14 -6.71 -0.19 5.78
N TRP A 15 -7.87 -0.21 5.12
CA TRP A 15 -8.29 0.88 4.24
C TRP A 15 -8.57 2.18 5.00
N ILE A 16 -9.30 2.11 6.11
CA ILE A 16 -9.55 3.28 6.99
C ILE A 16 -8.23 3.82 7.54
N TRP A 17 -7.34 2.93 8.00
CA TRP A 17 -5.98 3.29 8.44
C TRP A 17 -5.14 3.88 7.30
N GLY A 18 -5.30 3.37 6.09
CA GLY A 18 -4.67 3.92 4.90
C GLY A 18 -5.14 5.33 4.62
N LEU A 19 -6.45 5.61 4.71
CA LEU A 19 -7.04 6.92 4.41
C LEU A 19 -6.53 8.02 5.34
N THR A 20 -6.29 7.74 6.63
CA THR A 20 -5.81 8.74 7.58
C THR A 20 -4.43 9.27 7.23
N TRP A 21 -3.59 8.49 6.56
CA TRP A 21 -2.19 8.85 6.28
C TRP A 21 -1.77 8.70 4.83
N VAL A 22 -2.73 8.49 3.93
CA VAL A 22 -2.44 8.06 2.55
C VAL A 22 -1.52 9.03 1.83
N PHE A 23 -1.70 10.32 2.07
CA PHE A 23 -0.89 11.36 1.43
C PHE A 23 0.57 11.30 1.90
N TYR A 24 0.81 11.14 3.20
CA TYR A 24 2.15 11.02 3.76
C TYR A 24 2.81 9.71 3.32
N HIS A 25 2.11 8.58 3.43
CA HIS A 25 2.61 7.28 3.00
C HIS A 25 2.98 7.27 1.52
N ASN A 26 2.09 7.77 0.66
CA ASN A 26 2.33 7.80 -0.77
C ASN A 26 3.56 8.64 -1.10
N PHE A 27 3.68 9.84 -0.53
CA PHE A 27 4.80 10.73 -0.80
C PHE A 27 6.15 10.13 -0.34
N ILE A 28 6.21 9.64 0.89
CA ILE A 28 7.42 9.03 1.47
C ILE A 28 7.83 7.78 0.69
N ASN A 29 6.87 6.90 0.35
CA ASN A 29 7.15 5.68 -0.39
C ASN A 29 7.64 5.99 -1.81
N ILE A 30 7.05 6.98 -2.49
CA ILE A 30 7.53 7.44 -3.81
C ILE A 30 8.99 7.87 -3.72
N LEU A 31 9.39 8.62 -2.69
CA LEU A 31 10.77 9.05 -2.50
C LEU A 31 11.72 7.87 -2.26
N PHE A 32 11.37 6.95 -1.36
CA PHE A 32 12.20 5.76 -1.11
C PHE A 32 12.30 4.87 -2.33
N MET A 33 11.18 4.55 -2.98
CA MET A 33 11.17 3.72 -4.17
C MET A 33 11.96 4.37 -5.31
N LEU A 34 11.85 5.68 -5.51
CA LEU A 34 12.65 6.42 -6.48
C LEU A 34 14.15 6.25 -6.22
N LEU A 35 14.57 6.45 -4.97
CA LEU A 35 15.98 6.37 -4.58
C LEU A 35 16.52 4.96 -4.79
N LEU A 36 15.76 3.95 -4.39
CA LEU A 36 16.11 2.55 -4.51
C LEU A 36 16.12 2.08 -5.99
N LEU A 37 15.15 2.49 -6.81
CA LEU A 37 15.15 2.23 -8.26
C LEU A 37 16.37 2.85 -8.95
N LYS A 38 16.77 4.05 -8.54
CA LYS A 38 17.97 4.70 -9.07
C LYS A 38 19.24 3.98 -8.63
N LEU A 39 19.34 3.63 -7.34
CA LEU A 39 20.52 3.03 -6.72
C LEU A 39 20.76 1.60 -7.20
N PHE A 40 19.73 0.75 -7.19
CA PHE A 40 19.87 -0.69 -7.44
C PHE A 40 19.68 -1.07 -8.91
N LEU A 41 18.84 -0.35 -9.67
CA LEU A 41 18.54 -0.68 -11.07
C LEU A 41 19.12 0.32 -12.08
N GLY A 42 19.76 1.40 -11.63
CA GLY A 42 20.39 2.38 -12.51
C GLY A 42 19.43 3.12 -13.44
N ILE A 43 18.12 3.09 -13.16
CA ILE A 43 17.08 3.66 -14.03
C ILE A 43 17.31 5.18 -14.19
N ARG A 44 16.97 5.74 -15.37
CA ARG A 44 17.01 7.19 -15.60
C ARG A 44 16.05 7.88 -14.64
N MET A 45 16.47 9.02 -14.07
CA MET A 45 15.71 9.72 -13.03
C MET A 45 14.25 10.00 -13.44
N VAL A 46 14.03 10.48 -14.66
CA VAL A 46 12.68 10.75 -15.20
C VAL A 46 11.82 9.49 -15.22
N SER A 47 12.37 8.37 -15.68
CA SER A 47 11.66 7.09 -15.68
C SER A 47 11.43 6.57 -14.27
N ALA A 48 12.38 6.74 -13.34
CA ALA A 48 12.22 6.33 -11.95
C ALA A 48 11.09 7.10 -11.25
N VAL A 49 11.01 8.43 -11.47
CA VAL A 49 9.89 9.28 -11.00
C VAL A 49 8.57 8.79 -11.55
N TRP A 50 8.49 8.55 -12.87
CA TRP A 50 7.27 8.09 -13.50
C TRP A 50 6.82 6.74 -12.95
N LEU A 51 7.75 5.77 -12.88
CA LEU A 51 7.48 4.43 -12.39
C LEU A 51 7.04 4.43 -10.92
N SER A 52 7.68 5.23 -10.07
CA SER A 52 7.32 5.28 -8.66
C SER A 52 5.93 5.89 -8.44
N CYS A 53 5.64 7.01 -9.12
CA CYS A 53 4.32 7.64 -9.09
C CYS A 53 3.22 6.72 -9.63
N CYS A 54 3.43 6.09 -10.79
CA CYS A 54 2.45 5.20 -11.40
C CYS A 54 2.18 3.96 -10.55
N ALA A 55 3.20 3.34 -9.95
CA ALA A 55 3.02 2.20 -9.06
C ALA A 55 2.21 2.60 -7.82
N GLN A 56 2.50 3.76 -7.22
CA GLN A 56 1.77 4.25 -6.06
C GLN A 56 0.30 4.56 -6.40
N LEU A 57 0.07 5.29 -7.49
CA LEU A 57 -1.27 5.64 -7.94
C LEU A 57 -2.10 4.39 -8.27
N THR A 58 -1.50 3.43 -8.99
CA THR A 58 -2.15 2.18 -9.34
C THR A 58 -2.54 1.42 -8.07
N THR A 59 -1.62 1.23 -7.13
CA THR A 59 -1.91 0.54 -5.87
C THR A 59 -3.00 1.23 -5.05
N PHE A 60 -2.95 2.56 -4.94
CA PHE A 60 -3.98 3.33 -4.25
C PHE A 60 -5.36 3.14 -4.91
N LEU A 61 -5.46 3.29 -6.24
CA LEU A 61 -6.72 3.14 -6.96
C LEU A 61 -7.26 1.71 -6.86
N PHE A 62 -6.41 0.71 -7.11
CA PHE A 62 -6.81 -0.70 -7.04
C PHE A 62 -7.26 -1.07 -5.63
N PHE A 63 -6.55 -0.64 -4.58
CA PHE A 63 -6.94 -0.94 -3.22
C PHE A 63 -8.29 -0.29 -2.86
N ASN A 64 -8.50 0.99 -3.23
CA ASN A 64 -9.78 1.67 -3.00
C ASN A 64 -10.94 1.02 -3.76
N VAL A 65 -10.75 0.76 -5.06
CA VAL A 65 -11.78 0.11 -5.89
C VAL A 65 -12.08 -1.29 -5.39
N PHE A 66 -11.07 -2.04 -4.95
CA PHE A 66 -11.26 -3.37 -4.39
C PHE A 66 -12.04 -3.31 -3.09
N VAL A 67 -11.67 -2.45 -2.14
CA VAL A 67 -12.35 -2.38 -0.84
C VAL A 67 -13.78 -1.85 -0.96
N ILE A 68 -13.98 -0.74 -1.66
CA ILE A 68 -15.31 -0.13 -1.85
C ILE A 68 -16.18 -1.01 -2.77
N GLY A 69 -15.65 -1.41 -3.92
CA GLY A 69 -16.43 -2.14 -4.92
C GLY A 69 -16.79 -3.56 -4.47
N VAL A 70 -15.84 -4.31 -3.92
CA VAL A 70 -16.07 -5.71 -3.57
C VAL A 70 -16.74 -5.83 -2.21
N PHE A 71 -16.22 -5.18 -1.16
CA PHE A 71 -16.71 -5.42 0.20
C PHE A 71 -17.89 -4.53 0.58
N VAL A 72 -17.83 -3.23 0.28
CA VAL A 72 -18.92 -2.32 0.65
C VAL A 72 -20.13 -2.54 -0.25
N LEU A 73 -19.95 -2.45 -1.59
CA LEU A 73 -21.06 -2.58 -2.54
C LEU A 73 -21.42 -4.03 -2.86
N GLY A 74 -20.43 -4.90 -3.06
CA GLY A 74 -20.66 -6.28 -3.51
C GLY A 74 -21.20 -7.21 -2.42
N PHE A 75 -20.65 -7.14 -1.21
CA PHE A 75 -21.09 -7.96 -0.08
C PHE A 75 -22.10 -7.26 0.84
N GLY A 76 -22.45 -6.00 0.55
CA GLY A 76 -23.39 -5.23 1.37
C GLY A 76 -22.91 -5.10 2.82
N LEU A 77 -21.60 -5.08 3.06
CA LEU A 77 -21.02 -4.82 4.38
C LEU A 77 -21.13 -3.32 4.68
N GLU A 78 -22.36 -2.81 4.64
CA GLU A 78 -22.72 -1.49 5.12
C GLU A 78 -22.63 -1.50 6.65
N TYR A 79 -21.43 -1.21 7.15
CA TYR A 79 -21.27 -0.32 8.30
C TYR A 79 -22.02 -0.65 9.61
N ASP A 80 -21.64 -1.73 10.28
CA ASP A 80 -21.48 -1.63 11.75
C ASP A 80 -20.12 -1.00 12.11
N VAL A 81 -19.15 -1.08 11.21
CA VAL A 81 -17.75 -0.63 11.38
C VAL A 81 -17.60 0.91 11.32
N LEU A 82 -18.55 1.66 10.75
CA LEU A 82 -18.54 3.14 10.89
C LEU A 82 -19.29 3.67 12.11
N LYS A 83 -20.09 2.84 12.76
CA LYS A 83 -20.85 3.21 13.97
C LYS A 83 -20.18 2.70 15.23
N GLY A 84 -19.47 1.57 15.15
CA GLY A 84 -18.63 1.01 16.20
C GLY A 84 -17.17 1.36 15.96
N TRP A 85 -16.47 1.72 17.02
CA TRP A 85 -15.03 1.95 17.03
C TRP A 85 -14.33 0.79 16.33
N VAL A 86 -13.81 1.02 15.12
CA VAL A 86 -12.97 0.05 14.44
C VAL A 86 -11.78 -0.16 15.35
N TYR A 87 -11.64 -1.37 15.87
CA TYR A 87 -10.43 -1.73 16.58
C TYR A 87 -9.30 -1.68 15.56
N ILE A 88 -8.55 -0.56 15.57
CA ILE A 88 -7.29 -0.46 14.87
C ILE A 88 -6.31 -1.24 15.75
N PRO A 89 -5.84 -2.43 15.33
CA PRO A 89 -4.78 -3.12 16.06
C PRO A 89 -3.56 -2.21 16.16
N ASP A 90 -2.59 -2.59 17.01
CA ASP A 90 -1.31 -1.89 17.17
C ASP A 90 -0.85 -1.15 15.89
N LYS A 91 -0.50 0.14 16.02
CA LYS A 91 -0.13 1.01 14.89
C LYS A 91 0.93 0.38 14.00
N LEU A 92 1.87 -0.33 14.61
CA LEU A 92 2.91 -1.03 13.88
C LEU A 92 2.33 -2.18 13.05
N TYR A 93 1.37 -2.92 13.59
CA TYR A 93 0.69 -4.00 12.89
C TYR A 93 -0.08 -3.47 11.68
N ALA A 94 -0.94 -2.47 11.87
CA ALA A 94 -1.74 -1.90 10.77
C ALA A 94 -0.83 -1.33 9.66
N THR A 95 0.17 -0.53 10.05
CA THR A 95 1.07 0.07 9.06
C THR A 95 1.90 -1.00 8.31
N PHE A 96 2.29 -2.08 8.98
CA PHE A 96 2.99 -3.20 8.34
C PHE A 96 2.08 -3.99 7.39
N PHE A 97 0.86 -4.33 7.80
CA PHE A 97 -0.10 -5.05 6.97
C PHE A 97 -0.51 -4.25 5.73
N LEU A 98 -0.78 -2.96 5.89
CA LEU A 98 -1.01 -2.06 4.76
C LEU A 98 0.20 -2.05 3.81
N GLY A 99 1.42 -1.97 4.35
CA GLY A 99 2.67 -2.03 3.57
C GLY A 99 2.82 -3.35 2.78
N LEU A 100 2.38 -4.48 3.34
CA LEU A 100 2.36 -5.77 2.65
C LEU A 100 1.34 -5.80 1.50
N ILE A 101 0.13 -5.29 1.74
CA ILE A 101 -0.90 -5.17 0.68
C ILE A 101 -0.36 -4.32 -0.47
N TYR A 102 0.26 -3.19 -0.13
CA TYR A 102 0.84 -2.28 -1.12
C TYR A 102 2.01 -2.94 -1.85
N THR A 103 2.85 -3.69 -1.15
CA THR A 103 3.96 -4.45 -1.76
C THR A 103 3.44 -5.44 -2.80
N LEU A 104 2.38 -6.18 -2.49
CA LEU A 104 1.77 -7.13 -3.44
C LEU A 104 1.22 -6.41 -4.68
N LEU A 105 0.42 -5.35 -4.47
CA LEU A 105 -0.19 -4.59 -5.57
C LEU A 105 0.85 -3.89 -6.45
N GLN A 106 1.88 -3.29 -5.85
CA GLN A 106 2.98 -2.67 -6.59
C GLN A 106 3.80 -3.71 -7.36
N SER A 107 4.05 -4.87 -6.76
CA SER A 107 4.73 -5.98 -7.44
C SER A 107 3.92 -6.47 -8.64
N CYS A 108 2.60 -6.60 -8.51
CA CYS A 108 1.70 -6.90 -9.64
C CYS A 108 1.79 -5.85 -10.74
N PHE A 109 1.79 -4.56 -10.39
CA PHE A 109 2.01 -3.48 -11.36
C PHE A 109 3.34 -3.65 -12.10
N PHE A 110 4.44 -3.84 -11.37
CA PHE A 110 5.76 -3.99 -11.99
C PHE A 110 5.88 -5.25 -12.85
N LEU A 111 5.20 -6.34 -12.49
CA LEU A 111 5.09 -7.53 -13.32
C LEU A 111 4.44 -7.22 -14.67
N LEU A 112 3.36 -6.43 -14.68
CA LEU A 112 2.65 -6.02 -15.90
C LEU A 112 3.53 -5.12 -16.79
N ILE A 113 4.23 -4.15 -16.21
CA ILE A 113 5.06 -3.23 -17.00
C ILE A 113 6.39 -3.84 -17.45
N ASN A 114 6.83 -4.93 -16.80
CA ASN A 114 8.12 -5.55 -17.08
C ASN A 114 8.29 -5.94 -18.56
N LYS A 115 7.17 -6.27 -19.23
CA LYS A 115 7.14 -6.51 -20.67
C LYS A 115 7.73 -5.35 -21.50
N TYR A 116 7.59 -4.12 -21.02
CA TYR A 116 8.05 -2.91 -21.70
C TYR A 116 9.42 -2.42 -21.21
N TYR A 117 9.67 -2.49 -19.91
CA TYR A 117 10.88 -1.92 -19.29
C TYR A 117 12.02 -2.92 -19.04
N LYS A 118 11.78 -4.23 -19.21
CA LYS A 118 12.77 -5.30 -18.99
C LYS A 118 13.51 -5.17 -17.65
N LEU A 119 12.76 -4.96 -16.58
CA LEU A 119 13.26 -4.78 -15.23
C LEU A 119 13.67 -6.12 -14.61
N HIS A 120 14.69 -6.10 -13.73
CA HIS A 120 15.02 -7.26 -12.91
C HIS A 120 13.99 -7.43 -11.79
N LEU A 121 12.96 -8.25 -12.04
CA LEU A 121 11.80 -8.42 -11.15
C LEU A 121 12.16 -8.76 -9.69
N SER A 122 13.18 -9.59 -9.46
CA SER A 122 13.62 -9.94 -8.10
C SER A 122 14.09 -8.71 -7.32
N TRP A 123 14.85 -7.82 -7.97
CA TRP A 123 15.29 -6.56 -7.38
C TRP A 123 14.14 -5.58 -7.21
N VAL A 124 13.21 -5.53 -8.16
CA VAL A 124 12.01 -4.70 -8.03
C VAL A 124 11.19 -5.11 -6.81
N PHE A 125 10.98 -6.41 -6.59
CA PHE A 125 10.28 -6.92 -5.40
C PHE A 125 10.99 -6.49 -4.11
N VAL A 126 12.32 -6.63 -4.05
CA VAL A 126 13.12 -6.19 -2.90
C VAL A 126 12.99 -4.68 -2.68
N ILE A 127 13.06 -3.89 -3.75
CA ILE A 127 12.91 -2.42 -3.69
C ILE A 127 11.54 -2.04 -3.14
N VAL A 128 10.48 -2.65 -3.65
CA VAL A 128 9.10 -2.40 -3.21
C VAL A 128 8.92 -2.80 -1.74
N LEU A 129 9.41 -3.97 -1.34
CA LEU A 129 9.32 -4.45 0.04
C LEU A 129 10.05 -3.49 0.99
N ILE A 130 11.28 -3.09 0.65
CA ILE A 130 12.09 -2.17 1.45
C ILE A 130 11.44 -0.78 1.50
N SER A 131 10.95 -0.24 0.37
CA SER A 131 10.33 1.08 0.34
C SER A 131 9.07 1.15 1.20
N ASN A 132 8.20 0.13 1.14
CA ASN A 132 7.02 0.03 2.00
C ASN A 132 7.41 -0.15 3.47
N SER A 133 8.41 -0.98 3.77
CA SER A 133 8.86 -1.22 5.15
C SER A 133 9.46 0.05 5.79
N LEU A 134 10.31 0.77 5.06
CA LEU A 134 10.89 2.04 5.50
C LEU A 134 9.80 3.10 5.70
N THR A 135 8.84 3.17 4.77
CA THR A 135 7.70 4.10 4.90
C THR A 135 6.88 3.78 6.15
N ALA A 136 6.57 2.51 6.38
CA ALA A 136 5.78 2.07 7.53
C ALA A 136 6.48 2.42 8.85
N LEU A 137 7.78 2.15 8.95
CA LEU A 137 8.59 2.50 10.11
C LEU A 137 8.61 4.00 10.35
N LEU A 138 8.79 4.79 9.29
CA LEU A 138 8.86 6.24 9.38
C LEU A 138 7.53 6.82 9.85
N ILE A 139 6.41 6.36 9.29
CA ILE A 139 5.08 6.77 9.73
C ILE A 139 4.86 6.42 11.20
N ASN A 140 5.18 5.20 11.62
CA ASN A 140 5.01 4.78 13.00
C ASN A 140 5.80 5.66 14.00
N LEU A 141 6.96 6.18 13.59
CA LEU A 141 7.76 7.09 14.42
C LEU A 141 7.17 8.50 14.52
N PHE A 142 6.52 8.98 13.45
CA PHE A 142 5.97 10.34 13.40
C PHE A 142 4.49 10.43 13.80
N LEU A 143 3.81 9.29 13.95
CA LEU A 143 2.43 9.26 14.40
C LEU A 143 2.34 9.36 15.92
N PRO A 144 1.56 10.34 16.45
CA PRO A 144 1.33 10.41 17.89
C PRO A 144 0.68 9.11 18.37
N ALA A 145 1.05 8.64 19.55
CA ALA A 145 0.60 7.35 20.11
C ALA A 145 -0.93 7.23 20.29
N GLN A 146 -1.69 8.32 20.19
CA GLN A 146 -3.14 8.33 20.38
C GLN A 146 -3.88 8.68 19.09
N LEU A 147 -4.62 7.72 18.55
CA LEU A 147 -5.75 7.88 17.62
C LEU A 147 -6.78 6.81 17.93
#